data_AF-A0A7C3UKI3-F1
#
_entry.id   AF-A0A7C3UKI3-F1
#
_cell.length_a   1.000
_cell.length_b   1.000
_cell.length_c   1.000
_cell.angle_alpha   90.00
_cell.angle_beta   90.00
_cell.angle_gamma   90.00
#
_symmetry.space_group_name_H-M   'P 1'
#
loop_
_entity.id
_entity.type
_entity.pdbx_description
1 polymer ?
#
loop_
_entity_poly.entity_id
_entity_poly.type
_entity_poly.pdbx_seq_one_letter_code
_entity_poly.pdbx_strand_id
1 'polypeptide(L)'
;MKKAFLFMFFFAIFLISNSFVFSAQKNVLVLVADSSALAESAVVESFAQIGDTKFNYKEFNIAVGGTRPIAGGKRPIDWVKDGKLKFIDYDIIWLAWNGPGHDGDYFMNDVEEDILKFVENGGIVYMSAFDDNYKDKNGKQIGSWMPIDKFPCAVMNTADSDVEITPEGAKTTLFSVPNKITNTDLNALVLDDNLDPQSDAYVTLATRTDNKKPAIVQLKYGKGAYISFCIDARSTFPAATKMVENMLNYIATLGKGMSVDRVGKLSTTWASLKR
;
A
#
# COMPACT_ATOMS: atom_id res chain seq x y z
N MET A 1 -36.37 -3.18 46.78
CA MET A 1 -36.59 -3.72 45.42
C MET A 1 -36.53 -2.69 44.29
N LYS A 2 -36.89 -1.40 44.46
CA LYS A 2 -36.89 -0.42 43.35
C LYS A 2 -35.51 0.10 42.89
N LYS A 3 -34.44 -0.04 43.68
CA LYS A 3 -33.09 0.47 43.33
C LYS A 3 -32.25 -0.49 42.47
N ALA A 4 -32.53 -1.79 42.50
CA ALA A 4 -31.82 -2.79 41.68
C ALA A 4 -32.26 -2.76 40.20
N PHE A 5 -33.52 -2.42 39.94
CA PHE A 5 -34.09 -2.38 38.59
C PHE A 5 -33.56 -1.20 37.76
N LEU A 6 -33.27 -0.07 38.41
CA LEU A 6 -32.72 1.12 37.74
C LEU A 6 -31.25 0.95 37.35
N PHE A 7 -30.49 0.15 38.11
CA PHE A 7 -29.07 -0.12 37.83
C PHE A 7 -28.87 -1.09 36.66
N MET A 8 -29.74 -2.10 36.53
CA MET A 8 -29.73 -3.02 35.37
C MET A 8 -30.14 -2.33 34.06
N PHE A 9 -31.05 -1.34 34.11
CA PHE A 9 -31.48 -0.62 32.91
C PHE A 9 -30.38 0.31 32.36
N PHE A 10 -29.59 0.94 33.22
CA PHE A 10 -28.43 1.73 32.79
C PHE A 10 -27.28 0.87 32.27
N PHE A 11 -27.06 -0.33 32.83
CA PHE A 11 -26.03 -1.26 32.33
C PHE A 11 -26.40 -1.82 30.95
N ALA A 12 -27.69 -2.10 30.71
CA ALA A 12 -28.17 -2.55 29.39
C ALA A 12 -28.05 -1.44 28.31
N ILE A 13 -28.28 -0.17 28.65
CA ILE A 13 -28.11 0.94 27.69
C ILE A 13 -26.63 1.22 27.40
N PHE A 14 -25.74 1.06 28.38
CA PHE A 14 -24.28 1.23 28.19
C PHE A 14 -23.64 0.07 27.39
N LEU A 15 -24.26 -1.12 27.42
CA LEU A 15 -23.87 -2.28 26.60
C LEU A 15 -24.40 -2.20 25.16
N ILE A 16 -25.47 -1.45 24.90
CA ILE A 16 -26.04 -1.29 23.55
C ILE A 16 -25.42 -0.08 22.81
N SER A 17 -24.80 0.88 23.52
CA SER A 17 -24.19 2.06 22.89
C SER A 17 -22.79 1.84 22.30
N ASN A 18 -22.19 0.65 22.42
CA ASN A 18 -20.83 0.37 21.90
C ASN A 18 -20.78 -0.55 20.66
N SER A 19 -21.93 -0.88 20.07
CA SER A 19 -21.99 -1.81 18.93
C SER A 19 -22.14 -1.12 17.57
N PHE A 20 -21.82 0.17 17.46
CA PHE A 20 -21.48 0.72 16.15
C PHE A 20 -20.02 0.38 15.86
N VAL A 21 -19.78 -0.88 15.47
CA VAL A 21 -18.57 -1.21 14.71
C VAL A 21 -18.70 -0.43 13.41
N PHE A 22 -18.14 0.78 13.37
CA PHE A 22 -17.91 1.46 12.11
C PHE A 22 -17.01 0.54 11.30
N SER A 23 -17.60 -0.14 10.31
CA SER A 23 -16.81 -0.83 9.29
C SER A 23 -15.87 0.21 8.68
N ALA A 24 -14.57 0.02 8.90
CA ALA A 24 -13.57 0.93 8.36
C ALA A 24 -13.59 0.77 6.84
N GLN A 25 -14.01 1.79 6.12
CA GLN A 25 -13.91 1.80 4.66
C GLN A 25 -12.55 2.37 4.26
N LYS A 26 -11.85 1.68 3.36
CA LYS A 26 -10.57 2.09 2.79
C LYS A 26 -10.70 2.26 1.29
N ASN A 27 -10.32 3.43 0.78
CA ASN A 27 -10.24 3.68 -0.65
C ASN A 27 -8.82 3.34 -1.14
N VAL A 28 -8.71 2.50 -2.15
CA VAL A 28 -7.44 2.01 -2.70
C VAL A 28 -7.34 2.48 -4.15
N LEU A 29 -6.25 3.17 -4.47
CA LEU A 29 -5.88 3.50 -5.83
C LEU A 29 -4.86 2.45 -6.31
N VAL A 30 -5.19 1.68 -7.34
CA VAL A 30 -4.29 0.66 -7.90
C VAL A 30 -3.66 1.22 -9.18
N LEU A 31 -2.36 1.49 -9.18
CA LEU A 31 -1.62 1.95 -10.36
C LEU A 31 -1.04 0.74 -11.08
N VAL A 32 -1.51 0.53 -12.31
CA VAL A 32 -1.04 -0.57 -13.17
C VAL A 32 -0.34 0.06 -14.36
N ALA A 33 0.94 -0.27 -14.55
CA ALA A 33 1.75 0.28 -15.65
C ALA A 33 2.22 -0.79 -16.64
N ASP A 34 2.17 -2.06 -16.25
CA ASP A 34 2.56 -3.21 -17.07
C ASP A 34 1.34 -4.10 -17.31
N SER A 35 1.10 -4.50 -18.55
CA SER A 35 -0.01 -5.41 -18.89
C SER A 35 0.04 -6.76 -18.14
N SER A 36 1.22 -7.22 -17.71
CA SER A 36 1.37 -8.40 -16.86
C SER A 36 0.84 -8.19 -15.45
N ALA A 37 0.79 -6.94 -14.97
CA ALA A 37 0.28 -6.59 -13.64
C ALA A 37 -1.26 -6.49 -13.57
N LEU A 38 -1.97 -6.69 -14.69
CA LEU A 38 -3.44 -6.77 -14.67
C LEU A 38 -3.95 -7.95 -13.82
N ALA A 39 -3.21 -9.06 -13.79
CA ALA A 39 -3.56 -10.21 -12.95
C ALA A 39 -3.42 -9.89 -11.45
N GLU A 40 -2.39 -9.12 -11.09
CA GLU A 40 -2.22 -8.59 -9.74
C GLU A 40 -3.37 -7.67 -9.35
N SER A 41 -3.70 -6.70 -10.21
CA SER A 41 -4.81 -5.76 -9.99
C SER A 41 -6.11 -6.51 -9.74
N ALA A 42 -6.43 -7.50 -10.59
CA ALA A 42 -7.64 -8.31 -10.45
C ALA A 42 -7.72 -9.07 -9.11
N VAL A 43 -6.60 -9.60 -8.62
CA VAL A 43 -6.54 -10.26 -7.30
C VAL A 43 -6.75 -9.25 -6.18
N VAL A 44 -6.04 -8.12 -6.21
CA VAL A 44 -6.16 -7.05 -5.21
C VAL A 44 -7.59 -6.53 -5.12
N GLU A 45 -8.22 -6.26 -6.26
CA GLU A 45 -9.59 -5.72 -6.35
C GLU A 45 -10.67 -6.75 -5.99
N SER A 46 -10.35 -8.04 -5.97
CA SER A 46 -11.29 -9.08 -5.55
C SER A 46 -11.64 -9.02 -4.06
N PHE A 47 -10.79 -8.39 -3.24
CA PHE A 47 -10.96 -8.31 -1.79
C PHE A 47 -11.86 -7.15 -1.33
N ALA A 48 -13.15 -7.19 -1.68
CA ALA A 48 -14.09 -6.14 -1.27
C ALA A 48 -14.23 -5.95 0.25
N GLN A 49 -13.93 -6.98 1.05
CA GLN A 49 -13.97 -6.91 2.51
C GLN A 49 -13.00 -7.92 3.14
N ILE A 50 -12.23 -7.47 4.14
CA ILE A 50 -11.37 -8.33 4.98
C ILE A 50 -11.65 -8.00 6.45
N GLY A 51 -12.14 -9.00 7.20
CA GLY A 51 -12.69 -8.78 8.53
C GLY A 51 -13.79 -7.71 8.51
N ASP A 52 -13.64 -6.68 9.35
CA ASP A 52 -14.58 -5.55 9.43
C ASP A 52 -14.25 -4.39 8.47
N THR A 53 -13.18 -4.51 7.69
CA THR A 53 -12.70 -3.45 6.80
C THR A 53 -13.22 -3.68 5.39
N LYS A 54 -13.90 -2.69 4.80
CA LYS A 54 -14.31 -2.70 3.40
C LYS A 54 -13.30 -1.97 2.54
N PHE A 55 -13.04 -2.48 1.34
CA PHE A 55 -12.12 -1.87 0.39
C PHE A 55 -12.86 -1.46 -0.88
N ASN A 56 -12.67 -0.21 -1.27
CA ASN A 56 -13.17 0.34 -2.53
C ASN A 56 -11.99 0.64 -3.42
N TYR A 57 -11.97 0.05 -4.60
CA TYR A 57 -10.86 0.16 -5.52
C TYR A 57 -11.15 1.13 -6.64
N LYS A 58 -10.10 1.80 -7.11
CA LYS A 58 -10.06 2.47 -8.39
C LYS A 58 -8.76 2.11 -9.07
N GLU A 59 -8.87 1.34 -10.14
CA GLU A 59 -7.76 1.08 -11.05
C GLU A 59 -7.41 2.36 -11.84
N PHE A 60 -6.12 2.62 -11.97
CA PHE A 60 -5.54 3.66 -12.81
C PHE A 60 -4.47 3.04 -13.70
N ASN A 61 -4.85 2.81 -14.96
CA ASN A 61 -3.96 2.27 -15.97
C ASN A 61 -3.06 3.37 -16.53
N ILE A 62 -1.75 3.15 -16.52
CA ILE A 62 -0.76 4.06 -17.08
C ILE A 62 -0.49 3.65 -18.53
N ALA A 63 -0.71 4.56 -19.49
CA ALA A 63 -0.22 4.38 -20.87
C ALA A 63 0.98 5.27 -21.08
N VAL A 64 2.12 4.62 -20.95
CA VAL A 64 3.46 5.15 -21.05
C VAL A 64 4.29 4.07 -21.73
N GLY A 65 5.54 4.37 -22.06
CA GLY A 65 6.41 3.47 -22.80
C GLY A 65 6.73 2.14 -22.09
N GLY A 66 7.89 1.57 -22.41
CA GLY A 66 8.26 0.21 -22.03
C GLY A 66 7.71 -0.86 -22.98
N THR A 67 8.04 -2.11 -22.68
CA THR A 67 7.76 -3.24 -23.60
C THR A 67 6.33 -3.77 -23.53
N ARG A 68 5.56 -3.38 -22.52
CA ARG A 68 4.24 -3.95 -22.17
C ARG A 68 3.19 -2.89 -21.75
N PRO A 69 2.90 -1.88 -22.59
CA PRO A 69 1.99 -0.80 -22.24
C PRO A 69 0.54 -1.28 -22.11
N ILE A 70 -0.27 -0.54 -21.32
CA ILE A 70 -1.71 -0.77 -21.21
C ILE A 70 -2.48 0.14 -22.17
N ALA A 71 -3.34 -0.45 -23.01
CA ALA A 71 -4.13 0.29 -23.98
C ALA A 71 -5.06 1.32 -23.31
N GLY A 72 -4.99 2.58 -23.77
CA GLY A 72 -5.88 3.65 -23.30
C GLY A 72 -5.56 4.23 -21.93
N GLY A 73 -4.53 3.74 -21.24
CA GLY A 73 -4.04 4.34 -19.99
C GLY A 73 -3.55 5.78 -20.14
N LYS A 74 -3.13 6.41 -19.03
CA LYS A 74 -2.71 7.81 -18.98
C LYS A 74 -1.59 8.04 -17.98
N ARG A 75 -0.72 9.03 -18.20
CA ARG A 75 0.28 9.41 -17.18
C ARG A 75 -0.42 9.95 -15.94
N PRO A 76 0.06 9.63 -14.71
CA PRO A 76 -0.53 10.19 -13.49
C PRO A 76 -0.56 11.72 -13.50
N ILE A 77 0.52 12.35 -13.98
CA ILE A 77 0.62 13.81 -14.04
C ILE A 77 -0.48 14.47 -14.87
N ASP A 78 -0.91 13.87 -15.97
CA ASP A 78 -1.95 14.45 -16.84
C ASP A 78 -3.28 14.54 -16.08
N TRP A 79 -3.59 13.53 -15.25
CA TRP A 79 -4.83 13.50 -14.47
C TRP A 79 -4.76 14.35 -13.22
N VAL A 80 -3.60 14.47 -12.60
CA VAL A 80 -3.38 15.39 -11.48
C VAL A 80 -3.57 16.84 -11.96
N LYS A 81 -2.98 17.21 -13.10
CA LYS A 81 -3.14 18.53 -13.72
C LYS A 81 -4.60 18.84 -14.10
N ASP A 82 -5.32 17.85 -14.62
CA ASP A 82 -6.75 17.96 -14.93
C ASP A 82 -7.66 17.91 -13.67
N GLY A 83 -7.10 17.70 -12.47
CA GLY A 83 -7.84 17.55 -11.23
C GLY A 83 -8.68 16.26 -11.12
N LYS A 84 -8.49 15.31 -12.04
CA LYS A 84 -9.19 14.01 -12.12
C LYS A 84 -8.59 12.95 -11.19
N LEU A 85 -7.35 13.15 -10.77
CA LEU A 85 -6.66 12.32 -9.77
C LEU A 85 -6.18 13.20 -8.62
N LYS A 86 -6.60 12.85 -7.40
CA LYS A 86 -6.14 13.46 -6.16
C LYS A 86 -5.77 12.34 -5.19
N PHE A 87 -4.50 12.17 -4.89
CA PHE A 87 -4.04 11.08 -4.02
C PHE A 87 -4.68 11.12 -2.63
N ILE A 88 -5.01 12.31 -2.12
CA ILE A 88 -5.68 12.52 -0.83
C ILE A 88 -7.10 11.96 -0.73
N ASP A 89 -7.71 11.54 -1.85
CA ASP A 89 -9.04 10.88 -1.83
C ASP A 89 -8.96 9.38 -1.51
N TYR A 90 -7.74 8.83 -1.42
CA TYR A 90 -7.46 7.45 -1.11
C TYR A 90 -6.84 7.30 0.28
N ASP A 91 -6.83 6.08 0.80
CA ASP A 91 -6.11 5.68 2.00
C ASP A 91 -4.83 4.90 1.63
N ILE A 92 -4.88 4.19 0.52
CA ILE A 92 -3.82 3.30 0.05
C ILE A 92 -3.56 3.59 -1.44
N ILE A 93 -2.29 3.73 -1.80
CA ILE A 93 -1.82 3.66 -3.19
C ILE A 93 -1.11 2.33 -3.33
N TRP A 94 -1.64 1.46 -4.18
CA TRP A 94 -1.03 0.20 -4.56
C TRP A 94 -0.35 0.38 -5.91
N LEU A 95 0.97 0.47 -5.90
CA LEU A 95 1.80 0.45 -7.10
C LEU A 95 1.95 -1.03 -7.46
N ALA A 96 1.19 -1.50 -8.45
CA ALA A 96 1.30 -2.89 -8.92
C ALA A 96 2.70 -3.15 -9.50
N TRP A 97 3.00 -4.39 -9.89
CA TRP A 97 4.30 -4.76 -10.44
C TRP A 97 4.73 -3.78 -11.55
N ASN A 98 5.91 -3.17 -11.37
CA ASN A 98 6.47 -2.13 -12.24
C ASN A 98 5.66 -0.82 -12.36
N GLY A 99 4.70 -0.59 -11.46
CA GLY A 99 3.85 0.59 -11.41
C GLY A 99 4.61 1.93 -11.40
N PRO A 100 5.74 2.07 -10.69
CA PRO A 100 6.49 3.33 -10.67
C PRO A 100 7.38 3.56 -11.90
N GLY A 101 7.77 2.49 -12.59
CA GLY A 101 8.64 2.49 -13.77
C GLY A 101 9.16 1.08 -14.10
N HIS A 102 9.43 0.84 -15.39
CA HIS A 102 10.23 -0.29 -15.89
C HIS A 102 10.84 -0.01 -17.27
N ASP A 103 11.72 -0.90 -17.73
CA ASP A 103 12.31 -0.90 -19.08
C ASP A 103 12.92 0.48 -19.47
N GLY A 104 13.53 1.19 -18.52
CA GLY A 104 14.12 2.50 -18.74
C GLY A 104 13.15 3.69 -18.77
N ASP A 105 11.84 3.46 -18.58
CA ASP A 105 10.84 4.53 -18.45
C ASP A 105 10.35 4.74 -17.01
N TYR A 106 10.36 5.98 -16.55
CA TYR A 106 9.91 6.36 -15.21
C TYR A 106 8.56 7.09 -15.22
N PHE A 107 7.59 6.59 -14.46
CA PHE A 107 6.18 7.00 -14.59
C PHE A 107 5.70 7.98 -13.52
N MET A 108 6.41 8.10 -12.40
CA MET A 108 6.02 8.96 -11.28
C MET A 108 6.55 10.41 -11.39
N ASN A 109 7.27 10.73 -12.48
CA ASN A 109 7.69 12.09 -12.79
C ASN A 109 6.56 13.11 -12.57
N ASP A 110 6.88 14.22 -11.89
CA ASP A 110 6.00 15.34 -11.55
C ASP A 110 4.86 15.04 -10.56
N VAL A 111 4.72 13.82 -10.04
CA VAL A 111 3.75 13.48 -8.97
C VAL A 111 4.42 13.00 -7.67
N GLU A 112 5.74 12.90 -7.65
CA GLU A 112 6.54 12.43 -6.50
C GLU A 112 6.23 13.18 -5.20
N GLU A 113 6.21 14.52 -5.25
CA GLU A 113 5.95 15.35 -4.08
C GLU A 113 4.52 15.17 -3.54
N ASP A 114 3.54 14.95 -4.42
CA ASP A 114 2.16 14.69 -4.02
C ASP A 114 2.02 13.34 -3.31
N ILE A 115 2.77 12.32 -3.76
CA ILE A 115 2.82 11.00 -3.10
C ILE A 115 3.52 11.11 -1.74
N LEU A 116 4.64 11.84 -1.64
CA LEU A 116 5.31 12.12 -0.36
C LEU A 116 4.36 12.77 0.64
N LYS A 117 3.65 13.82 0.22
CA LYS A 117 2.66 14.51 1.06
C LYS A 117 1.49 13.61 1.43
N PHE A 118 1.03 12.75 0.52
CA PHE A 118 0.01 11.75 0.81
C PHE A 118 0.44 10.84 1.96
N VAL A 119 1.65 10.28 1.90
CA VAL A 119 2.17 9.42 2.97
C VAL A 119 2.43 10.21 4.25
N GLU A 120 3.05 11.39 4.16
CA GLU A 120 3.29 12.24 5.34
C GLU A 120 1.99 12.54 6.11
N ASN A 121 0.87 12.67 5.40
CA ASN A 121 -0.45 12.92 5.99
C ASN A 121 -1.23 11.66 6.40
N GLY A 122 -0.67 10.46 6.30
CA GLY A 122 -1.31 9.23 6.79
C GLY A 122 -1.70 8.21 5.73
N GLY A 123 -1.44 8.52 4.46
CA GLY A 123 -1.57 7.56 3.37
C GLY A 123 -0.55 6.43 3.48
N ILE A 124 -0.88 5.28 2.88
CA ILE A 124 0.06 4.15 2.78
C ILE A 124 0.34 3.87 1.31
N VAL A 125 1.61 3.76 0.94
CA VAL A 125 2.03 3.30 -0.38
C VAL A 125 2.53 1.87 -0.26
N TYR A 126 1.92 0.96 -1.00
CA TYR A 126 2.46 -0.37 -1.25
C TYR A 126 3.13 -0.37 -2.62
N MET A 127 4.37 -0.84 -2.68
CA MET A 127 5.08 -1.09 -3.92
C MET A 127 5.24 -2.60 -4.11
N SER A 128 4.62 -3.12 -5.16
CA SER A 128 4.85 -4.49 -5.60
C SER A 128 6.27 -4.56 -6.14
N ALA A 129 6.59 -4.04 -7.33
CA ALA A 129 7.98 -3.95 -7.79
C ALA A 129 8.29 -2.60 -8.44
N PHE A 130 9.57 -2.28 -8.50
CA PHE A 130 10.10 -1.14 -9.23
C PHE A 130 11.41 -1.58 -9.88
N ASP A 131 11.37 -1.70 -11.20
CA ASP A 131 12.52 -2.10 -12.00
C ASP A 131 13.53 -0.94 -12.04
N ASP A 132 14.83 -1.27 -12.00
CA ASP A 132 15.97 -0.36 -12.07
C ASP A 132 16.12 0.75 -10.99
N ASN A 133 17.38 1.15 -10.80
CA ASN A 133 17.72 2.40 -10.12
C ASN A 133 17.73 3.56 -11.13
N TYR A 134 16.55 4.12 -11.40
CA TYR A 134 16.44 5.29 -12.28
C TYR A 134 17.32 6.45 -11.82
N LYS A 135 17.88 7.19 -12.78
CA LYS A 135 18.75 8.35 -12.49
C LYS A 135 18.33 9.58 -13.27
N ASP A 136 18.53 10.75 -12.67
CA ASP A 136 18.44 12.03 -13.36
C ASP A 136 19.63 12.24 -14.29
N LYS A 137 19.62 13.35 -15.04
CA LYS A 137 20.72 13.73 -15.95
C LYS A 137 22.07 13.92 -15.27
N ASN A 138 22.11 14.07 -13.94
CA ASN A 138 23.34 14.23 -13.16
C ASN A 138 23.79 12.92 -12.50
N GLY A 139 23.08 11.81 -12.75
CA GLY A 139 23.37 10.50 -12.18
C GLY A 139 22.85 10.29 -10.75
N LYS A 140 22.04 11.22 -10.21
CA LYS A 140 21.37 11.05 -8.91
C LYS A 140 20.17 10.13 -9.08
N GLN A 141 19.95 9.21 -8.14
CA GLN A 141 18.78 8.34 -8.15
C GLN A 141 17.47 9.17 -8.14
N ILE A 142 16.52 8.80 -8.99
CA ILE A 142 15.13 9.31 -8.99
C ILE A 142 14.19 8.20 -8.50
N GLY A 143 12.96 8.54 -8.13
CA GLY A 143 12.11 7.70 -7.26
C GLY A 143 11.69 8.43 -5.98
N SER A 144 11.65 9.77 -6.03
CA SER A 144 11.36 10.65 -4.90
C SER A 144 9.89 10.59 -4.46
N TRP A 145 9.07 9.71 -5.03
CA TRP A 145 7.77 9.35 -4.44
C TRP A 145 7.95 8.61 -3.10
N MET A 146 9.14 8.05 -2.85
CA MET A 146 9.65 7.63 -1.53
C MET A 146 10.72 8.65 -1.05
N PRO A 147 10.88 8.90 0.26
CA PRO A 147 11.84 9.89 0.77
C PRO A 147 13.31 9.42 0.71
N ILE A 148 13.80 9.02 -0.46
CA ILE A 148 15.15 8.46 -0.70
C ILE A 148 16.29 9.40 -0.30
N ASP A 149 16.08 10.71 -0.36
CA ASP A 149 17.07 11.69 0.09
C ASP A 149 17.28 11.67 1.61
N LYS A 150 16.25 11.28 2.37
CA LYS A 150 16.30 11.19 3.84
C LYS A 150 16.61 9.77 4.31
N PHE A 151 16.09 8.78 3.61
CA PHE A 151 16.26 7.37 3.92
C PHE A 151 16.68 6.65 2.63
N PRO A 152 17.99 6.63 2.31
CA PRO A 152 18.47 6.05 1.06
C PRO A 152 18.08 4.58 0.90
N CYS A 153 17.73 4.21 -0.33
CA CYS A 153 17.32 2.87 -0.71
C CYS A 153 17.57 2.69 -2.20
N ALA A 154 18.12 1.54 -2.59
CA ALA A 154 18.28 1.15 -3.98
C ALA A 154 17.26 0.08 -4.38
N VAL A 155 17.11 -0.15 -5.68
CA VAL A 155 16.55 -1.38 -6.25
C VAL A 155 17.70 -2.39 -6.39
N MET A 156 17.44 -3.62 -5.99
CA MET A 156 18.34 -4.76 -6.17
C MET A 156 17.73 -5.69 -7.20
N ASN A 157 18.38 -5.83 -8.35
CA ASN A 157 17.95 -6.76 -9.38
C ASN A 157 18.16 -8.18 -8.86
N THR A 158 17.06 -8.85 -8.55
CA THR A 158 17.06 -10.18 -7.95
C THR A 158 16.35 -11.18 -8.83
N ALA A 159 16.84 -12.42 -8.82
CA ALA A 159 16.05 -13.55 -9.30
C ALA A 159 15.11 -14.07 -8.19
N ASP A 160 14.33 -15.08 -8.49
CA ASP A 160 13.49 -15.73 -7.50
C ASP A 160 14.30 -16.35 -6.33
N SER A 161 13.73 -16.32 -5.11
CA SER A 161 14.29 -16.95 -3.91
C SER A 161 13.24 -17.16 -2.83
N ASP A 162 13.38 -18.26 -2.08
CA ASP A 162 12.60 -18.50 -0.86
C ASP A 162 12.74 -17.36 0.14
N VAL A 163 11.70 -17.17 0.96
CA VAL A 163 11.58 -16.08 1.94
C VAL A 163 11.57 -16.63 3.36
N GLU A 164 12.32 -15.97 4.25
CA GLU A 164 12.34 -16.22 5.67
C GLU A 164 11.75 -15.03 6.44
N ILE A 165 10.78 -15.31 7.31
CA ILE A 165 10.15 -14.29 8.16
C ILE A 165 11.13 -13.87 9.26
N THR A 166 11.34 -12.56 9.41
CA THR A 166 12.18 -12.02 10.49
C THR A 166 11.45 -11.99 11.84
N PRO A 167 12.16 -11.82 12.98
CA PRO A 167 11.51 -11.57 14.27
C PRO A 167 10.56 -10.35 14.25
N GLU A 168 10.89 -9.31 13.49
CA GLU A 168 10.07 -8.11 13.31
C GLU A 168 8.80 -8.44 12.53
N GLY A 169 8.92 -9.19 11.43
CA GLY A 169 7.80 -9.68 10.65
C GLY A 169 6.85 -10.56 11.45
N ALA A 170 7.38 -11.47 12.27
CA ALA A 170 6.61 -12.37 13.10
C ALA A 170 5.77 -11.66 14.19
N LYS A 171 6.11 -10.41 14.55
CA LYS A 171 5.32 -9.57 15.47
C LYS A 171 4.11 -8.93 14.79
N THR A 172 4.07 -8.94 13.45
CA THR A 172 2.98 -8.34 12.67
C THR A 172 1.87 -9.34 12.37
N THR A 173 0.73 -8.84 11.90
CA THR A 173 -0.35 -9.69 11.38
C THR A 173 -0.12 -10.17 9.95
N LEU A 174 0.93 -9.70 9.27
CA LEU A 174 1.17 -9.92 7.84
C LEU A 174 1.28 -11.41 7.48
N PHE A 175 1.82 -12.24 8.38
CA PHE A 175 2.01 -13.67 8.11
C PHE A 175 0.96 -14.57 8.77
N SER A 176 -0.05 -13.99 9.43
CA SER A 176 -0.98 -14.76 10.27
C SER A 176 -2.44 -14.36 10.17
N VAL A 177 -2.79 -13.19 9.62
CA VAL A 177 -4.18 -12.71 9.56
C VAL A 177 -4.48 -12.01 8.23
N PRO A 178 -5.60 -12.38 7.55
CA PRO A 178 -6.57 -13.40 7.95
C PRO A 178 -6.09 -14.84 7.76
N ASN A 179 -5.07 -15.06 6.95
CA ASN A 179 -4.56 -16.38 6.61
C ASN A 179 -3.25 -16.68 7.35
N LYS A 180 -3.11 -17.90 7.87
CA LYS A 180 -1.80 -18.39 8.32
C LYS A 180 -0.93 -18.67 7.09
N ILE A 181 0.18 -17.96 6.97
CA ILE A 181 1.18 -18.15 5.91
C ILE A 181 2.19 -19.19 6.38
N THR A 182 2.44 -20.19 5.55
CA THR A 182 3.45 -21.23 5.79
C THR A 182 4.67 -21.01 4.91
N ASN A 183 5.79 -21.69 5.21
CA ASN A 183 6.95 -21.69 4.33
C ASN A 183 6.61 -22.23 2.93
N THR A 184 5.66 -23.16 2.82
CA THR A 184 5.20 -23.65 1.51
C THR A 184 4.47 -22.55 0.73
N ASP A 185 3.68 -21.71 1.40
CA ASP A 185 3.04 -20.58 0.74
C ASP A 185 4.10 -19.54 0.30
N LEU A 186 5.10 -19.24 1.13
CA LEU A 186 6.18 -18.29 0.81
C LEU A 186 7.08 -18.77 -0.32
N ASN A 187 7.48 -20.05 -0.30
CA ASN A 187 8.35 -20.64 -1.32
C ASN A 187 7.63 -20.89 -2.65
N ALA A 188 6.30 -20.73 -2.69
CA ALA A 188 5.52 -20.78 -3.92
C ALA A 188 5.43 -19.41 -4.62
N LEU A 189 5.90 -18.34 -3.98
CA LEU A 189 5.93 -17.00 -4.55
C LEU A 189 7.20 -16.83 -5.37
N VAL A 190 7.07 -16.13 -6.49
CA VAL A 190 8.21 -15.69 -7.28
C VAL A 190 8.51 -14.23 -6.95
N LEU A 191 9.75 -13.95 -6.56
CA LEU A 191 10.19 -12.58 -6.29
C LEU A 191 10.95 -11.95 -7.45
N ASP A 192 10.86 -10.63 -7.59
CA ASP A 192 11.59 -9.86 -8.62
C ASP A 192 11.88 -8.44 -8.14
N ASP A 193 13.07 -7.89 -8.42
CA ASP A 193 13.47 -6.50 -8.14
C ASP A 193 13.11 -5.95 -6.75
N ASN A 194 13.70 -6.52 -5.69
CA ASN A 194 13.48 -6.09 -4.31
C ASN A 194 14.15 -4.74 -3.97
N LEU A 195 13.61 -4.02 -2.99
CA LEU A 195 14.30 -2.88 -2.38
C LEU A 195 15.51 -3.34 -1.54
N ASP A 196 16.62 -2.60 -1.66
CA ASP A 196 17.80 -2.69 -0.79
C ASP A 196 17.96 -1.39 0.02
N PRO A 197 17.28 -1.28 1.18
CA PRO A 197 17.46 -0.17 2.11
C PRO A 197 18.90 0.02 2.54
N GLN A 198 19.33 1.28 2.62
CA GLN A 198 20.66 1.68 3.08
C GLN A 198 20.57 2.50 4.38
N SER A 199 19.42 2.44 5.05
CA SER A 199 19.09 3.20 6.25
C SER A 199 18.39 2.31 7.27
N ASP A 200 18.76 2.45 8.54
CA ASP A 200 18.17 1.71 9.67
C ASP A 200 16.72 2.15 9.98
N ALA A 201 16.20 3.18 9.29
CA ALA A 201 14.80 3.59 9.41
C ALA A 201 13.82 2.56 8.81
N TYR A 202 14.32 1.69 7.92
CA TYR A 202 13.54 0.61 7.34
C TYR A 202 13.47 -0.58 8.30
N VAL A 203 12.28 -1.13 8.46
CA VAL A 203 12.06 -2.39 9.17
C VAL A 203 11.93 -3.49 8.15
N THR A 204 12.89 -4.42 8.16
CA THR A 204 12.81 -5.65 7.35
C THR A 204 11.84 -6.62 8.02
N LEU A 205 10.76 -6.98 7.32
CA LEU A 205 9.75 -7.92 7.82
C LEU A 205 10.04 -9.36 7.35
N ALA A 206 10.66 -9.52 6.19
CA ALA A 206 11.14 -10.80 5.71
C ALA A 206 12.42 -10.63 4.90
N THR A 207 13.26 -11.65 4.88
CA THR A 207 14.52 -11.69 4.13
C THR A 207 14.50 -12.79 3.09
N ARG A 208 15.20 -12.58 1.99
CA ARG A 208 15.50 -13.61 1.02
C ARG A 208 16.48 -14.62 1.61
N THR A 209 16.37 -15.88 1.22
CA THR A 209 17.24 -16.94 1.74
C THR A 209 18.60 -17.01 1.05
N ASP A 210 18.68 -16.58 -0.21
CA ASP A 210 19.88 -16.63 -1.05
C ASP A 210 21.01 -15.67 -0.59
N ASN A 211 20.65 -14.46 -0.18
CA ASN A 211 21.60 -13.40 0.14
C ASN A 211 21.29 -12.66 1.45
N LYS A 212 20.24 -13.06 2.17
CA LYS A 212 19.75 -12.44 3.42
C LYS A 212 19.38 -10.96 3.29
N LYS A 213 19.27 -10.44 2.06
CA LYS A 213 18.74 -9.10 1.81
C LYS A 213 17.24 -9.06 2.00
N PRO A 214 16.64 -7.87 2.20
CA PRO A 214 15.22 -7.77 2.44
C PRO A 214 14.37 -8.28 1.27
N ALA A 215 13.33 -9.04 1.59
CA ALA A 215 12.24 -9.40 0.68
C ALA A 215 11.01 -8.51 0.92
N ILE A 216 10.75 -8.17 2.20
CA ILE A 216 9.68 -7.28 2.61
C ILE A 216 10.23 -6.21 3.52
N VAL A 217 9.97 -4.95 3.19
CA VAL A 217 10.41 -3.80 4.00
C VAL A 217 9.25 -2.87 4.28
N GLN A 218 9.34 -2.19 5.42
CA GLN A 218 8.45 -1.11 5.80
C GLN A 218 9.26 0.12 6.21
N LEU A 219 8.87 1.29 5.71
CA LEU A 219 9.36 2.58 6.18
C LEU A 219 8.20 3.40 6.73
N LYS A 220 8.24 3.77 8.01
CA LYS A 220 7.29 4.76 8.55
C LYS A 220 7.72 6.16 8.12
N TYR A 221 6.78 6.97 7.64
CA TYR A 221 7.07 8.33 7.18
C TYR A 221 5.90 9.28 7.49
N GLY A 222 6.18 10.33 8.26
CA GLY A 222 5.14 11.21 8.79
C GLY A 222 4.10 10.43 9.58
N LYS A 223 2.83 10.59 9.22
CA LYS A 223 1.72 9.80 9.75
C LYS A 223 1.45 8.53 8.95
N GLY A 224 2.17 8.24 7.88
CA GLY A 224 1.92 7.13 6.95
C GLY A 224 3.04 6.09 6.94
N ALA A 225 3.02 5.24 5.90
CA ALA A 225 4.08 4.27 5.67
C ALA A 225 4.26 3.93 4.17
N TYR A 226 5.47 3.50 3.84
CA TYR A 226 5.78 2.75 2.63
C TYR A 226 5.96 1.28 3.00
N ILE A 227 5.45 0.38 2.17
CA ILE A 227 5.70 -1.05 2.26
C ILE A 227 6.11 -1.54 0.87
N SER A 228 7.10 -2.44 0.82
CA SER A 228 7.45 -3.13 -0.41
C SER A 228 7.45 -4.63 -0.19
N PHE A 229 6.84 -5.35 -1.13
CA PHE A 229 7.02 -6.78 -1.30
C PHE A 229 6.88 -7.14 -2.78
N CYS A 230 8.00 -7.49 -3.39
CA CYS A 230 8.10 -7.62 -4.83
C CYS A 230 7.79 -9.03 -5.31
N ILE A 231 6.49 -9.27 -5.53
CA ILE A 231 5.98 -10.49 -6.15
C ILE A 231 5.91 -10.25 -7.66
N ASP A 232 6.49 -11.15 -8.46
CA ASP A 232 6.46 -11.08 -9.92
C ASP A 232 5.02 -11.30 -10.44
N ALA A 233 4.44 -10.29 -11.11
CA ALA A 233 3.08 -10.41 -11.64
C ALA A 233 2.92 -11.36 -12.84
N ARG A 234 4.02 -11.73 -13.51
CA ARG A 234 3.99 -12.71 -14.61
C ARG A 234 3.75 -14.12 -14.11
N SER A 235 3.94 -14.38 -12.81
CA SER A 235 3.93 -15.74 -12.27
C SER A 235 3.14 -15.82 -10.95
N THR A 236 2.42 -16.94 -10.78
CA THR A 236 1.90 -17.40 -9.48
C THR A 236 0.95 -16.49 -8.67
N PHE A 237 0.27 -15.49 -9.26
CA PHE A 237 -0.69 -14.67 -8.49
C PHE A 237 -1.81 -15.44 -7.76
N PRO A 238 -2.32 -16.58 -8.27
CA PRO A 238 -3.20 -17.43 -7.47
C PRO A 238 -2.55 -17.91 -6.14
N ALA A 239 -1.25 -18.22 -6.13
CA ALA A 239 -0.51 -18.60 -4.92
C ALA A 239 -0.27 -17.39 -4.00
N ALA A 240 -0.09 -16.20 -4.57
CA ALA A 240 0.06 -14.95 -3.82
C ALA A 240 -1.23 -14.47 -3.14
N THR A 241 -2.41 -14.93 -3.56
CA THR A 241 -3.73 -14.48 -3.07
C THR A 241 -3.81 -14.32 -1.55
N LYS A 242 -3.43 -15.35 -0.78
CA LYS A 242 -3.46 -15.28 0.70
C LYS A 242 -2.55 -14.19 1.25
N MET A 243 -1.37 -14.05 0.65
CA MET A 243 -0.35 -13.10 1.09
C MET A 243 -0.77 -11.67 0.74
N VAL A 244 -1.39 -11.45 -0.42
CA VAL A 244 -1.99 -10.17 -0.83
C VAL A 244 -3.15 -9.80 0.12
N GLU A 245 -4.02 -10.74 0.47
CA GLU A 245 -5.10 -10.49 1.44
C GLU A 245 -4.55 -10.09 2.82
N ASN A 246 -3.55 -10.83 3.32
CA ASN A 246 -2.89 -10.48 4.57
C ASN A 246 -2.18 -9.11 4.50
N MET A 247 -1.57 -8.78 3.37
CA MET A 247 -0.91 -7.49 3.15
C MET A 247 -1.92 -6.34 3.22
N LEU A 248 -3.07 -6.47 2.53
CA LEU A 248 -4.15 -5.48 2.61
C LEU A 248 -4.67 -5.32 4.05
N ASN A 249 -4.87 -6.44 4.76
CA ASN A 249 -5.28 -6.39 6.17
C ASN A 249 -4.22 -5.71 7.05
N TYR A 250 -2.94 -6.07 6.90
CA TYR A 250 -1.83 -5.47 7.63
C TYR A 250 -1.75 -3.95 7.40
N ILE A 251 -1.76 -3.52 6.14
CA ILE A 251 -1.80 -2.10 5.74
C ILE A 251 -2.99 -1.38 6.39
N ALA A 252 -4.18 -1.96 6.33
CA ALA A 252 -5.38 -1.37 6.93
C ALA A 252 -5.24 -1.19 8.46
N THR A 253 -4.52 -2.08 9.15
CA THR A 253 -4.25 -1.95 10.59
C THR A 253 -3.17 -0.93 10.94
N LEU A 254 -2.15 -0.73 10.08
CA LEU A 254 -1.17 0.34 10.27
C LEU A 254 -1.86 1.72 10.27
N GLY A 255 -2.89 1.86 9.43
CA GLY A 255 -3.74 3.07 9.35
C GLY A 255 -4.62 3.33 10.58
N LYS A 256 -4.85 2.36 11.49
CA LYS A 256 -5.77 2.54 12.63
C LYS A 256 -5.22 3.45 13.75
N GLY A 257 -3.93 3.76 13.74
CA GLY A 257 -3.32 4.80 14.58
C GLY A 257 -3.02 6.11 13.83
N MET A 258 -3.41 6.18 12.56
CA MET A 258 -2.92 7.12 11.58
C MET A 258 -4.10 7.63 10.73
N SER A 259 -5.04 8.34 11.34
CA SER A 259 -6.09 8.99 10.57
C SER A 259 -5.46 10.12 9.76
N VAL A 260 -5.64 10.09 8.44
CA VAL A 260 -5.44 11.29 7.62
C VAL A 260 -6.31 12.40 8.19
N ASP A 261 -5.70 13.51 8.59
CA ASP A 261 -6.44 14.64 9.14
C ASP A 261 -7.40 15.14 8.06
N ARG A 262 -8.67 14.72 8.18
CA ARG A 262 -9.78 15.23 7.37
C ARG A 262 -10.17 16.65 7.78
N VAL A 263 -9.35 17.35 8.57
CA VAL A 263 -9.65 18.66 9.19
C VAL A 263 -9.87 19.77 8.15
N GLY A 264 -9.60 19.53 6.87
CA GLY A 264 -10.03 20.39 5.76
C GLY A 264 -11.44 20.13 5.18
N LYS A 265 -12.16 19.08 5.61
CA LYS A 265 -13.42 18.62 4.98
C LYS A 265 -14.72 19.06 5.67
N LEU A 266 -14.67 19.79 6.78
CA LEU A 266 -15.88 20.36 7.42
C LEU A 266 -15.60 21.75 8.04
N SER A 267 -15.74 22.81 7.25
CA SER A 267 -16.23 24.10 7.76
C SER A 267 -16.93 24.92 6.67
N THR A 268 -17.82 24.30 5.89
CA THR A 268 -18.99 25.08 5.44
C THR A 268 -19.90 25.17 6.66
N THR A 269 -19.71 26.21 7.45
CA THR A 269 -20.56 26.52 8.60
C THR A 269 -22.02 26.53 8.15
N TRP A 270 -22.90 25.86 8.89
CA TRP A 270 -24.36 25.92 8.75
C TRP A 270 -24.94 27.36 8.69
N ALA A 271 -24.14 28.38 9.00
CA ALA A 271 -24.45 29.80 8.84
C ALA A 271 -24.60 30.26 7.38
N SER A 272 -24.13 29.51 6.37
CA SER A 272 -24.27 29.90 4.95
C SER A 272 -25.55 29.37 4.26
N LEU A 273 -26.43 28.67 4.98
CA LEU A 273 -27.71 28.16 4.45
C LEU A 273 -28.95 28.92 4.96
N LYS A 274 -28.76 30.03 5.68
CA LYS A 274 -29.83 30.99 5.98
C LYS A 274 -29.32 32.42 5.91
N ARG A 275 -29.33 32.97 4.69
CA ARG A 275 -29.79 34.33 4.41
C ARG A 275 -30.02 34.50 2.91
#